data_AF-A0A967IAN4-F1
#
_entry.id   AF-A0A967IAN4-F1
#
_cell.length_a   1.000
_cell.length_b   1.000
_cell.length_c   1.000
_cell.angle_alpha   90.00
_cell.angle_beta   90.00
_cell.angle_gamma   90.00
#
_symmetry.space_group_name_H-M   'P 1'
#
loop_
_entity.id
_entity.type
_entity.pdbx_description
1 polymer ?
#
loop_
_entity_poly.entity_id
_entity_poly.type
_entity_poly.pdbx_seq_one_letter_code
_entity_poly.pdbx_strand_id
1 'polypeptide(L)'
;PDENPVISSAISPDGKYLVYTAADGLYLRVVDSGESHRLELPADISLTHSDLDWFPDGVHVLLAAQGAGINTLWKLSIVGGTPRQLATDAIGAIISADGNTIAFIRSFFAGQIFAVGPEGENPRLIVDQDVIAIRELAWSPDSRFILFGGSVLPCLRCTRMQAVDVSSGMVSDVLEDPRMFQSWRGHLPFYWMPDGRLLFGRAGLPPNDNISNIWQAKINPATAQLASEPSQLTQLTNVNVRSISASDNGRRVAFLFESNQADVYVGRLSDGGRQLTEVRRLTLDDRDDYPAGWLPDSSQVLFDSARGANRNIFVQALDSTEAVAIGNSTVPNHGNAGLSPDGKLMLYWENGDRLVR
;
A
#
# COMPACT_ATOMS: atom_id res chain seq x y z
N PRO A 1 -19.49 -11.12 12.20
CA PRO A 1 -19.11 -11.42 10.80
C PRO A 1 -20.04 -10.68 9.85
N ASP A 2 -19.56 -9.54 9.35
CA ASP A 2 -19.68 -9.02 7.98
C ASP A 2 -18.80 -7.75 7.93
N GLU A 3 -17.51 -7.93 8.26
CA GLU A 3 -16.49 -6.92 7.99
C GLU A 3 -15.93 -7.23 6.60
N ASN A 4 -16.63 -6.79 5.57
CA ASN A 4 -16.10 -6.88 4.22
C ASN A 4 -14.96 -5.86 4.11
N PRO A 5 -13.70 -6.27 3.87
CA PRO A 5 -12.57 -5.35 3.89
C PRO A 5 -12.73 -4.28 2.81
N VAL A 6 -12.49 -3.02 3.21
CA VAL A 6 -12.41 -1.90 2.27
C VAL A 6 -11.08 -2.01 1.51
N ILE A 7 -11.16 -2.01 0.18
CA ILE A 7 -9.99 -2.15 -0.70
C ILE A 7 -9.41 -0.78 -1.06
N SER A 8 -10.28 0.17 -1.39
CA SER A 8 -9.91 1.55 -1.73
C SER A 8 -11.01 2.51 -1.29
N SER A 9 -10.66 3.77 -1.06
CA SER A 9 -11.59 4.80 -0.64
C SER A 9 -11.11 6.21 -0.96
N ALA A 10 -12.04 7.12 -1.25
CA ALA A 10 -11.75 8.53 -1.46
C ALA A 10 -12.88 9.41 -0.88
N ILE A 11 -12.52 10.52 -0.22
CA ILE A 11 -13.47 11.50 0.31
C ILE A 11 -13.75 12.59 -0.73
N SER A 12 -14.99 13.07 -0.83
CA SER A 12 -15.35 14.14 -1.76
C SER A 12 -14.63 15.46 -1.40
N PRO A 13 -14.41 16.37 -2.37
CA PRO A 13 -13.71 17.65 -2.12
C PRO A 13 -14.36 18.46 -0.99
N ASP A 14 -15.69 18.46 -0.95
CA ASP A 14 -16.47 19.14 0.09
C ASP A 14 -16.56 18.39 1.43
N GLY A 15 -15.99 17.19 1.51
CA GLY A 15 -15.93 16.35 2.71
C GLY A 15 -17.25 15.69 3.12
N LYS A 16 -18.32 15.79 2.33
CA LYS A 16 -19.64 15.27 2.68
C LYS A 16 -19.86 13.81 2.32
N TYR A 17 -19.09 13.28 1.38
CA TYR A 17 -19.25 11.94 0.87
C TYR A 17 -17.93 11.17 0.95
N LEU A 18 -18.02 9.86 1.20
CA LEU A 18 -16.92 8.91 1.11
C LEU A 18 -17.31 7.83 0.11
N VAL A 19 -16.57 7.70 -0.98
CA VAL A 19 -16.70 6.55 -1.88
C VAL A 19 -15.70 5.48 -1.46
N TYR A 20 -16.12 4.21 -1.43
CA TYR A 20 -15.24 3.10 -1.09
C TYR A 20 -15.62 1.81 -1.81
N THR A 21 -14.62 0.97 -2.07
CA THR A 21 -14.82 -0.37 -2.64
C THR A 21 -14.76 -1.43 -1.54
N ALA A 22 -15.67 -2.39 -1.62
CA ALA A 22 -15.68 -3.62 -0.83
C ALA A 22 -15.77 -4.83 -1.78
N ALA A 23 -15.63 -6.06 -1.28
CA ALA A 23 -15.60 -7.24 -2.14
C ALA A 23 -16.87 -7.46 -2.98
N ASP A 24 -18.00 -6.87 -2.57
CA ASP A 24 -19.31 -7.03 -3.20
C ASP A 24 -19.79 -5.81 -4.00
N GLY A 25 -19.08 -4.67 -3.95
CA GLY A 25 -19.47 -3.49 -4.73
C GLY A 25 -18.74 -2.20 -4.40
N LEU A 26 -19.12 -1.15 -5.14
CA LEU A 26 -18.74 0.25 -4.91
C LEU A 26 -19.85 0.93 -4.12
N TYR A 27 -19.49 1.66 -3.07
CA TYR A 27 -20.42 2.27 -2.14
C TYR A 27 -20.13 3.75 -1.96
N LEU A 28 -21.19 4.54 -1.82
CA LEU A 28 -21.14 5.94 -1.42
C LEU A 28 -21.74 6.09 -0.03
N ARG A 29 -20.97 6.66 0.89
CA ARG A 29 -21.37 6.94 2.27
C ARG A 29 -21.50 8.44 2.50
N VAL A 30 -22.61 8.87 3.05
CA VAL A 30 -22.78 10.24 3.57
C VAL A 30 -22.06 10.33 4.90
N VAL A 31 -21.10 11.23 5.02
CA VAL A 31 -20.20 11.32 6.18
C VAL A 31 -20.97 11.69 7.46
N ASP A 32 -21.90 12.64 7.37
CA ASP A 32 -22.61 13.14 8.55
C ASP A 32 -23.66 12.16 9.10
N SER A 33 -24.42 11.50 8.23
CA SER A 33 -25.47 10.54 8.64
C SER A 33 -24.96 9.11 8.80
N GLY A 34 -23.84 8.78 8.14
CA GLY A 34 -23.34 7.41 8.05
C GLY A 34 -24.16 6.49 7.14
N GLU A 35 -25.12 7.04 6.39
CA GLU A 35 -25.90 6.28 5.42
C GLU A 35 -25.03 5.87 4.23
N SER A 36 -25.13 4.61 3.80
CA SER A 36 -24.41 4.08 2.64
C SER A 36 -25.38 3.58 1.58
N HIS A 37 -25.12 3.86 0.31
CA HIS A 37 -25.81 3.26 -0.82
C HIS A 37 -24.82 2.75 -1.86
N ARG A 38 -25.25 1.73 -2.61
CA ARG A 38 -24.42 1.11 -3.66
C ARG A 38 -24.48 1.95 -4.94
N LEU A 39 -23.33 2.12 -5.58
CA LEU A 39 -23.22 2.72 -6.91
C LEU A 39 -23.24 1.62 -7.97
N GLU A 40 -23.93 1.88 -9.07
CA GLU A 40 -24.04 0.95 -10.20
C GLU A 40 -22.73 0.89 -10.99
N LEU A 41 -22.31 -0.33 -11.31
CA LEU A 41 -21.13 -0.63 -12.12
C LEU A 41 -21.52 -1.44 -13.36
N PRO A 42 -20.76 -1.34 -14.46
CA PRO A 42 -20.89 -2.28 -15.57
C PRO A 42 -20.70 -3.74 -15.11
N ALA A 43 -21.42 -4.68 -15.72
CA ALA A 43 -21.58 -6.07 -15.27
C ALA A 43 -20.29 -6.93 -15.31
N ASP A 44 -19.19 -6.39 -15.80
CA ASP A 44 -17.90 -7.05 -16.01
C ASP A 44 -16.74 -6.39 -15.25
N ILE A 45 -17.04 -5.43 -14.38
CA ILE A 45 -16.04 -4.75 -13.55
C ILE A 45 -15.73 -5.57 -12.29
N SER A 46 -14.45 -5.87 -12.11
CA SER A 46 -13.85 -6.45 -10.93
C SER A 46 -13.13 -5.37 -10.13
N LEU A 47 -13.47 -5.27 -8.83
CA LEU A 47 -12.90 -4.29 -7.90
C LEU A 47 -11.71 -4.83 -7.09
N THR A 48 -11.22 -6.03 -7.39
CA THR A 48 -10.14 -6.70 -6.63
C THR A 48 -8.86 -5.87 -6.58
N HIS A 49 -8.61 -5.07 -7.62
CA HIS A 49 -7.57 -4.06 -7.69
C HIS A 49 -8.24 -2.80 -8.23
N SER A 50 -8.62 -1.91 -7.32
CA SER A 50 -9.32 -0.68 -7.67
C SER A 50 -8.71 0.53 -6.98
N ASP A 51 -8.62 1.64 -7.73
CA ASP A 51 -8.26 2.95 -7.20
C ASP A 51 -9.40 3.94 -7.50
N LEU A 52 -9.62 4.84 -6.55
CA LEU A 52 -10.70 5.82 -6.55
C LEU A 52 -10.13 7.22 -6.41
N ASP A 53 -10.70 8.15 -7.17
CA ASP A 53 -10.45 9.58 -7.01
C ASP A 53 -11.74 10.38 -7.28
N TRP A 54 -11.83 11.61 -6.79
CA TRP A 54 -12.99 12.48 -6.99
C TRP A 54 -12.70 13.55 -8.02
N PHE A 55 -13.63 13.76 -8.95
CA PHE A 55 -13.61 14.97 -9.76
C PHE A 55 -13.83 16.20 -8.86
N PRO A 56 -13.20 17.34 -9.17
CA PRO A 56 -13.37 18.58 -8.41
C PRO A 56 -14.81 19.10 -8.36
N ASP A 57 -15.68 18.63 -9.27
CA ASP A 57 -17.11 18.96 -9.27
C ASP A 57 -17.90 18.33 -8.10
N GLY A 58 -17.32 17.36 -7.38
CA GLY A 58 -17.92 16.70 -6.24
C GLY A 58 -19.11 15.80 -6.57
N VAL A 59 -19.39 15.55 -7.85
CA VAL A 59 -20.50 14.69 -8.31
C VAL A 59 -20.02 13.52 -9.16
N HIS A 60 -18.79 13.59 -9.70
CA HIS A 60 -18.19 12.48 -10.43
C HIS A 60 -17.05 11.80 -9.66
N VAL A 61 -16.94 10.49 -9.86
CA VAL A 61 -15.90 9.63 -9.31
C VAL A 61 -15.10 9.03 -10.46
N LEU A 62 -13.78 9.06 -10.34
CA LEU A 62 -12.84 8.33 -11.19
C LEU A 62 -12.60 6.95 -10.57
N LEU A 63 -12.72 5.90 -11.38
CA LEU A 63 -12.48 4.52 -10.97
C LEU A 63 -11.50 3.87 -11.94
N ALA A 64 -10.33 3.50 -11.44
CA ALA A 64 -9.47 2.51 -12.09
C ALA A 64 -9.87 1.12 -11.57
N ALA A 65 -10.22 0.20 -12.46
CA ALA A 65 -10.64 -1.16 -12.10
C ALA A 65 -10.40 -2.13 -13.27
N GLN A 66 -10.53 -3.43 -13.04
CA GLN A 66 -10.38 -4.43 -14.11
C GLN A 66 -11.74 -4.70 -14.78
N GLY A 67 -11.83 -4.54 -16.10
CA GLY A 67 -13.00 -4.88 -16.92
C GLY A 67 -12.62 -5.86 -18.02
N ALA A 68 -13.36 -6.95 -18.18
CA ALA A 68 -13.09 -8.00 -19.17
C ALA A 68 -11.62 -8.49 -19.23
N GLY A 69 -10.94 -8.52 -18.08
CA GLY A 69 -9.54 -8.98 -17.95
C GLY A 69 -8.47 -7.93 -18.25
N ILE A 70 -8.83 -6.70 -18.61
CA ILE A 70 -7.89 -5.58 -18.81
C ILE A 70 -8.13 -4.48 -17.77
N ASN A 71 -7.10 -3.71 -17.44
CA ASN A 71 -7.27 -2.55 -16.56
C ASN A 71 -7.99 -1.44 -17.33
N THR A 72 -8.96 -0.78 -16.71
CA THR A 72 -9.87 0.18 -17.35
C THR A 72 -10.09 1.37 -16.44
N LEU A 73 -10.30 2.53 -17.07
CA LEU A 73 -10.56 3.79 -16.36
C LEU A 73 -11.97 4.27 -16.66
N TRP A 74 -12.72 4.60 -15.62
CA TRP A 74 -14.13 4.96 -15.70
C TRP A 74 -14.44 6.26 -14.97
N LYS A 75 -15.40 7.01 -15.51
CA LYS A 75 -16.06 8.13 -14.86
C LYS A 75 -17.48 7.71 -14.49
N LEU A 76 -17.83 7.89 -13.21
CA LEU A 76 -19.14 7.57 -12.65
C LEU A 76 -19.78 8.82 -12.06
N SER A 77 -21.10 8.91 -12.07
CA SER A 77 -21.87 9.98 -11.44
C SER A 77 -22.56 9.45 -10.19
N ILE A 78 -22.45 10.17 -9.07
CA ILE A 78 -23.11 9.80 -7.82
C ILE A 78 -24.62 10.08 -7.82
N VAL A 79 -25.09 10.92 -8.74
CA VAL A 79 -26.52 11.26 -8.90
C VAL A 79 -27.21 10.39 -9.95
N GLY A 80 -26.53 9.34 -10.43
CA GLY A 80 -27.00 8.45 -11.49
C GLY A 80 -26.54 8.87 -12.88
N GLY A 81 -26.83 8.02 -13.87
CA GLY A 81 -26.34 8.11 -15.24
C GLY A 81 -25.57 6.85 -15.65
N THR A 82 -25.17 6.78 -16.91
CA THR A 82 -24.40 5.63 -17.43
C THR A 82 -22.91 5.86 -17.16
N PRO A 83 -22.20 4.92 -16.52
CA PRO A 83 -20.74 4.97 -16.39
C PRO A 83 -20.07 5.12 -17.75
N ARG A 84 -19.05 5.98 -17.84
CA ARG A 84 -18.30 6.24 -19.08
C ARG A 84 -16.89 5.71 -18.96
N GLN A 85 -16.48 4.86 -19.90
CA GLN A 85 -15.09 4.45 -20.01
C GLN A 85 -14.26 5.57 -20.63
N LEU A 86 -13.15 5.92 -19.99
CA LEU A 86 -12.23 6.99 -20.38
C LEU A 86 -10.96 6.47 -21.06
N ALA A 87 -10.46 5.32 -20.61
CA ALA A 87 -9.26 4.68 -21.15
C ALA A 87 -9.25 3.17 -20.88
N THR A 88 -8.36 2.48 -21.59
CA THR A 88 -7.96 1.09 -21.33
C THR A 88 -6.49 1.05 -20.93
N ASP A 89 -6.10 -0.07 -20.32
CA ASP A 89 -4.74 -0.35 -19.87
C ASP A 89 -4.26 0.69 -18.84
N ALA A 90 -5.09 0.99 -17.83
CA ALA A 90 -4.82 2.00 -16.81
C ALA A 90 -4.91 1.40 -15.40
N ILE A 91 -3.80 1.37 -14.67
CA ILE A 91 -3.69 0.67 -13.37
C ILE A 91 -3.87 1.62 -12.18
N GLY A 92 -3.37 2.86 -12.28
CA GLY A 92 -3.56 3.90 -11.28
C GLY A 92 -3.78 5.23 -11.99
N ALA A 93 -4.73 6.02 -11.50
CA ALA A 93 -5.17 7.24 -12.16
C ALA A 93 -5.61 8.31 -11.16
N ILE A 94 -5.35 9.57 -11.50
CA ILE A 94 -5.68 10.74 -10.68
C ILE A 94 -6.18 11.90 -11.56
N ILE A 95 -7.15 12.67 -11.08
CA ILE A 95 -7.69 13.85 -11.78
C ILE A 95 -7.05 15.14 -11.25
N SER A 96 -6.74 16.07 -12.15
CA SER A 96 -6.19 17.38 -11.79
C SER A 96 -7.18 18.21 -10.97
N ALA A 97 -6.66 19.11 -10.12
CA ALA A 97 -7.49 19.97 -9.27
C ALA A 97 -8.41 20.91 -10.06
N ASP A 98 -8.04 21.25 -11.31
CA ASP A 98 -8.88 22.02 -12.24
C ASP A 98 -9.89 21.15 -13.03
N GLY A 99 -9.84 19.83 -12.88
CA GLY A 99 -10.76 18.88 -13.50
C GLY A 99 -10.52 18.63 -14.99
N ASN A 100 -9.43 19.16 -15.58
CA ASN A 100 -9.22 19.14 -17.02
C ASN A 100 -8.28 18.04 -17.51
N THR A 101 -7.53 17.36 -16.64
CA THR A 101 -6.55 16.36 -17.05
C THR A 101 -6.52 15.20 -16.07
N ILE A 102 -6.70 13.99 -16.61
CA ILE A 102 -6.54 12.74 -15.87
C ILE A 102 -5.17 12.16 -16.22
N ALA A 103 -4.32 11.97 -15.23
CA ALA A 103 -3.04 11.30 -15.38
C ALA A 103 -3.15 9.84 -14.93
N PHE A 104 -2.50 8.92 -15.64
CA PHE A 104 -2.55 7.50 -15.30
C PHE A 104 -1.30 6.74 -15.73
N ILE A 105 -1.05 5.60 -15.07
CA ILE A 105 0.00 4.63 -15.42
C ILE A 105 -0.61 3.40 -16.09
N ARG A 106 0.10 2.82 -17.06
CA ARG A 106 -0.33 1.59 -17.74
C ARG A 106 0.28 0.32 -17.19
N SER A 107 1.52 0.40 -16.71
CA SER A 107 2.24 -0.73 -16.14
C SER A 107 3.07 -0.25 -14.96
N PHE A 108 3.01 -0.99 -13.85
CA PHE A 108 3.81 -0.72 -12.66
C PHE A 108 5.32 -0.91 -12.85
N PHE A 109 5.73 -1.54 -13.95
CA PHE A 109 7.14 -1.77 -14.28
C PHE A 109 7.63 -0.83 -15.39
N ALA A 110 6.74 -0.03 -15.98
CA ALA A 110 7.11 0.99 -16.93
C ALA A 110 7.15 2.36 -16.22
N GLY A 111 8.15 3.18 -16.51
CA GLY A 111 8.18 4.57 -16.04
C GLY A 111 7.41 5.49 -16.97
N GLN A 112 6.18 5.10 -17.33
CA GLN A 112 5.34 5.83 -18.26
C GLN A 112 4.12 6.44 -17.57
N ILE A 113 3.94 7.75 -17.76
CA ILE A 113 2.75 8.48 -17.32
C ILE A 113 2.03 9.00 -18.55
N PHE A 114 0.77 8.62 -18.69
CA PHE A 114 -0.12 9.09 -19.73
C PHE A 114 -1.09 10.12 -19.16
N ALA A 115 -1.63 10.97 -20.03
CA ALA A 115 -2.72 11.86 -19.70
C ALA A 115 -3.82 11.82 -20.75
N VAL A 116 -5.04 12.12 -20.30
CA VAL A 116 -6.25 12.19 -21.11
C VAL A 116 -7.16 13.31 -20.56
N GLY A 117 -8.04 13.88 -21.38
CA GLY A 117 -9.05 14.82 -20.94
C GLY A 117 -10.14 14.15 -20.09
N PRO A 118 -10.99 14.94 -19.40
CA PRO A 118 -11.97 14.45 -18.44
C PRO A 118 -13.06 13.56 -19.04
N GLU A 119 -13.18 13.53 -20.35
CA GLU A 119 -14.13 12.73 -21.11
C GLU A 119 -13.44 11.64 -21.96
N GLY A 120 -12.16 11.36 -21.72
CA GLY A 120 -11.39 10.33 -22.43
C GLY A 120 -10.76 10.80 -23.75
N GLU A 121 -10.78 12.10 -24.01
CA GLU A 121 -10.26 12.72 -25.22
C GLU A 121 -8.76 13.04 -25.16
N ASN A 122 -8.11 13.19 -26.31
CA ASN A 122 -6.72 13.66 -26.43
C ASN A 122 -5.67 12.87 -25.61
N PRO A 123 -5.61 11.52 -25.68
CA PRO A 123 -4.62 10.74 -24.95
C PRO A 123 -3.19 11.08 -25.41
N ARG A 124 -2.27 11.30 -24.47
CA ARG A 124 -0.85 11.60 -24.73
C ARG A 124 0.08 11.03 -23.66
N LEU A 125 1.33 10.76 -24.04
CA LEU A 125 2.41 10.39 -23.12
C LEU A 125 3.06 11.67 -22.55
N ILE A 126 3.26 11.74 -21.24
CA ILE A 126 3.92 12.87 -20.54
C ILE A 126 5.32 12.50 -20.08
N VAL A 127 5.47 11.32 -19.46
CA VAL A 127 6.75 10.83 -18.95
C VAL A 127 7.04 9.48 -19.60
N ASP A 128 8.30 9.29 -20.00
CA ASP A 128 8.82 8.02 -20.48
C ASP A 128 10.24 7.84 -19.94
N GLN A 129 10.37 7.01 -18.90
CA GLN A 129 11.63 6.74 -18.23
C GLN A 129 11.80 5.25 -17.94
N ASP A 130 12.95 4.69 -18.32
CA ASP A 130 13.23 3.26 -18.07
C ASP A 130 13.87 3.00 -16.70
N VAL A 131 14.16 4.07 -15.94
CA VAL A 131 14.94 4.01 -14.69
C VAL A 131 14.08 3.89 -13.44
N ILE A 132 12.76 4.08 -13.55
CA ILE A 132 11.85 4.08 -12.42
C ILE A 132 10.58 3.26 -12.71
N ALA A 133 10.26 2.34 -11.80
CA ALA A 133 9.01 1.61 -11.80
C ALA A 133 7.97 2.41 -11.00
N ILE A 134 7.11 3.16 -11.69
CA ILE A 134 6.16 4.10 -11.08
C ILE A 134 5.04 3.34 -10.36
N ARG A 135 4.73 3.78 -9.14
CA ARG A 135 3.74 3.15 -8.25
C ARG A 135 2.63 4.09 -7.84
N GLU A 136 2.93 5.36 -7.67
CA GLU A 136 2.00 6.34 -7.14
C GLU A 136 2.13 7.66 -7.91
N LEU A 137 1.01 8.38 -8.04
CA LEU A 137 0.92 9.72 -8.62
C LEU A 137 0.21 10.66 -7.64
N ALA A 138 0.54 11.95 -7.66
CA ALA A 138 -0.25 13.00 -7.00
C ALA A 138 -0.16 14.32 -7.78
N TRP A 139 -1.28 15.00 -7.97
CA TRP A 139 -1.30 16.32 -8.60
C TRP A 139 -0.83 17.42 -7.65
N SER A 140 -0.17 18.45 -8.19
CA SER A 140 -0.04 19.70 -7.48
C SER A 140 -1.39 20.41 -7.36
N PRO A 141 -1.61 21.20 -6.30
CA PRO A 141 -2.89 21.90 -6.09
C PRO A 141 -3.28 22.87 -7.21
N ASP A 142 -2.30 23.36 -7.98
CA ASP A 142 -2.49 24.26 -9.11
C ASP A 142 -2.56 23.54 -10.47
N SER A 143 -2.63 22.21 -10.49
CA SER A 143 -2.70 21.37 -11.70
C SER A 143 -1.51 21.51 -12.65
N ARG A 144 -0.39 22.06 -12.19
CA ARG A 144 0.80 22.29 -13.01
C ARG A 144 1.76 21.09 -13.03
N PHE A 145 1.93 20.44 -11.88
CA PHE A 145 2.87 19.34 -11.70
C PHE A 145 2.15 18.05 -11.37
N ILE A 146 2.73 16.94 -11.80
CA ILE A 146 2.42 15.61 -11.27
C ILE A 146 3.64 15.16 -10.48
N LEU A 147 3.49 14.95 -9.18
CA LEU A 147 4.42 14.16 -8.39
C LEU A 147 4.20 12.69 -8.73
N PHE A 148 5.30 11.97 -8.90
CA PHE A 148 5.28 10.54 -9.09
C PHE A 148 6.42 9.90 -8.33
N GLY A 149 6.17 8.69 -7.82
CA GLY A 149 7.14 7.95 -7.04
C GLY A 149 7.21 6.50 -7.47
N GLY A 150 8.39 5.92 -7.32
CA GLY A 150 8.61 4.53 -7.69
C GLY A 150 9.94 3.98 -7.18
N SER A 151 10.17 2.71 -7.54
CA SER A 151 11.45 2.04 -7.30
C SER A 151 12.44 2.36 -8.42
N VAL A 152 13.67 2.73 -8.08
CA VAL A 152 14.76 2.98 -9.02
C VAL A 152 15.35 1.65 -9.49
N LEU A 153 15.20 1.31 -10.76
CA LEU A 153 15.66 0.03 -11.29
C LEU A 153 17.19 0.00 -11.44
N PRO A 154 17.85 -1.13 -11.12
CA PRO A 154 17.30 -2.43 -10.70
C PRO A 154 17.06 -2.56 -9.18
N CYS A 155 17.31 -1.53 -8.39
CA CYS A 155 17.16 -1.56 -6.93
C CYS A 155 15.68 -1.37 -6.51
N LEU A 156 14.95 -2.47 -6.36
CA LEU A 156 13.52 -2.42 -6.01
C LEU A 156 13.21 -1.76 -4.66
N ARG A 157 14.18 -1.67 -3.74
CA ARG A 157 14.06 -0.96 -2.45
C ARG A 157 14.57 0.47 -2.46
N CYS A 158 15.22 0.91 -3.54
CA CYS A 158 15.64 2.30 -3.68
C CYS A 158 14.46 3.09 -4.23
N THR A 159 13.95 4.03 -3.45
CA THR A 159 12.75 4.79 -3.84
C THR A 159 13.08 6.25 -4.08
N ARG A 160 12.43 6.78 -5.11
CA ARG A 160 12.58 8.17 -5.53
C ARG A 160 11.22 8.76 -5.82
N MET A 161 11.04 10.00 -5.40
CA MET A 161 9.95 10.89 -5.79
C MET A 161 10.49 11.94 -6.76
N GLN A 162 9.75 12.14 -7.85
CA GLN A 162 10.03 13.12 -8.89
C GLN A 162 8.77 13.94 -9.16
N ALA A 163 8.96 15.07 -9.84
CA ALA A 163 7.88 15.92 -10.33
C ALA A 163 8.05 16.14 -11.82
N VAL A 164 6.95 16.06 -12.57
CA VAL A 164 6.91 16.49 -13.98
C VAL A 164 6.05 17.74 -14.11
N ASP A 165 6.57 18.78 -14.76
CA ASP A 165 5.76 19.91 -15.22
C ASP A 165 4.96 19.45 -16.45
N VAL A 166 3.63 19.45 -16.34
CA VAL A 166 2.74 18.84 -17.34
C VAL A 166 2.75 19.59 -18.67
N SER A 167 3.10 20.87 -18.66
CA SER A 167 3.15 21.70 -19.87
C SER A 167 4.42 21.46 -20.68
N SER A 168 5.56 21.27 -20.00
CA SER A 168 6.87 21.15 -20.63
C SER A 168 7.39 19.72 -20.73
N GLY A 169 6.83 18.78 -19.95
CA GLY A 169 7.34 17.43 -19.77
C GLY A 169 8.65 17.38 -18.97
N MET A 170 9.10 18.50 -18.39
CA MET A 170 10.36 18.55 -17.66
C MET A 170 10.23 17.83 -16.31
N VAL A 171 11.08 16.81 -16.11
CA VAL A 171 11.14 16.03 -14.87
C VAL A 171 12.25 16.55 -13.95
N SER A 172 11.98 16.61 -12.65
CA SER A 172 12.96 16.95 -11.62
C SER A 172 12.85 16.02 -10.40
N ASP A 173 13.97 15.74 -9.74
CA ASP A 173 13.99 14.96 -8.50
C ASP A 173 13.45 15.80 -7.33
N VAL A 174 12.63 15.20 -6.46
CA VAL A 174 12.03 15.88 -5.29
C VAL A 174 12.62 15.33 -3.99
N LEU A 175 12.65 14.01 -3.85
CA LEU A 175 13.14 13.33 -2.66
C LEU A 175 13.63 11.93 -3.04
N GLU A 176 14.83 11.57 -2.57
CA GLU A 176 15.32 10.20 -2.60
C GLU A 176 15.47 9.71 -1.16
N ASP A 177 14.65 8.73 -0.78
CA ASP A 177 14.70 8.14 0.54
C ASP A 177 14.20 6.69 0.47
N PRO A 178 15.06 5.68 0.71
CA PRO A 178 14.67 4.27 0.65
C PRO A 178 13.62 3.89 1.71
N ARG A 179 13.43 4.70 2.77
CA ARG A 179 12.41 4.46 3.80
C ARG A 179 11.01 4.86 3.35
N MET A 180 10.85 5.44 2.17
CA MET A 180 9.53 5.66 1.59
C MET A 180 8.91 4.36 1.07
N PHE A 181 9.71 3.32 0.79
CA PHE A 181 9.19 2.01 0.37
C PHE A 181 8.44 1.31 1.51
N GLN A 182 7.11 1.18 1.43
CA GLN A 182 6.28 0.83 2.60
C GLN A 182 5.72 -0.59 2.66
N SER A 183 6.05 -1.50 1.76
CA SER A 183 5.65 -2.92 1.88
C SER A 183 6.09 -3.72 0.65
N TRP A 184 5.98 -5.04 0.73
CA TRP A 184 6.07 -5.97 -0.41
C TRP A 184 5.12 -5.63 -1.57
N ARG A 185 4.05 -4.84 -1.33
CA ARG A 185 3.13 -4.35 -2.38
C ARG A 185 3.61 -3.06 -3.07
N GLY A 186 4.68 -2.42 -2.60
CA GLY A 186 5.36 -1.32 -3.30
C GLY A 186 4.61 0.02 -3.36
N HIS A 187 3.68 0.30 -2.44
CA HIS A 187 2.99 1.59 -2.41
C HIS A 187 3.86 2.70 -1.79
N LEU A 188 3.66 3.92 -2.26
CA LEU A 188 4.37 5.12 -1.82
C LEU A 188 3.34 6.20 -1.48
N PRO A 189 2.70 6.14 -0.30
CA PRO A 189 1.63 7.06 0.02
C PRO A 189 2.21 8.47 0.16
N PHE A 190 1.95 9.35 -0.79
CA PHE A 190 2.23 10.77 -0.69
C PHE A 190 1.11 11.60 -1.27
N TYR A 191 0.96 12.82 -0.76
CA TYR A 191 -0.11 13.72 -1.14
C TYR A 191 0.38 15.17 -1.05
N TRP A 192 0.17 15.94 -2.12
CA TRP A 192 0.51 17.36 -2.17
C TRP A 192 -0.69 18.20 -1.71
N MET A 193 -0.57 18.78 -0.53
CA MET A 193 -1.64 19.59 0.04
C MET A 193 -1.73 20.99 -0.56
N PRO A 194 -2.94 21.58 -0.60
CA PRO A 194 -3.17 22.96 -1.06
C PRO A 194 -2.34 24.03 -0.35
N ASP A 195 -1.92 23.80 0.89
CA ASP A 195 -1.11 24.74 1.68
C ASP A 195 0.40 24.66 1.41
N GLY A 196 0.82 23.87 0.41
CA GLY A 196 2.22 23.70 0.04
C GLY A 196 2.99 22.71 0.92
N ARG A 197 2.30 21.90 1.74
CA ARG A 197 2.90 20.74 2.41
C ARG A 197 2.80 19.49 1.53
N LEU A 198 3.87 18.71 1.54
CA LEU A 198 3.88 17.33 1.08
C LEU A 198 3.71 16.43 2.29
N LEU A 199 2.63 15.65 2.33
CA LEU A 199 2.49 14.54 3.27
C LEU A 199 3.01 13.28 2.61
N PHE A 200 3.72 12.44 3.36
CA PHE A 200 4.17 11.16 2.83
C PHE A 200 4.42 10.15 3.95
N GLY A 201 4.25 8.87 3.63
CA GLY A 201 4.66 7.80 4.51
C GLY A 201 6.19 7.66 4.54
N ARG A 202 6.75 7.43 5.74
CA ARG A 202 8.14 6.97 5.90
C ARG A 202 8.24 5.88 6.97
N ALA A 203 8.99 4.83 6.67
CA ALA A 203 9.28 3.74 7.59
C ALA A 203 10.26 4.15 8.70
N GLY A 204 10.18 3.45 9.84
CA GLY A 204 11.16 3.53 10.91
C GLY A 204 12.54 3.03 10.49
N LEU A 205 13.51 3.14 11.39
CA LEU A 205 14.77 2.41 11.29
C LEU A 205 14.60 1.03 11.93
N PRO A 206 15.38 0.02 11.53
CA PRO A 206 15.41 -1.27 12.21
C PRO A 206 15.53 -1.11 13.73
N PRO A 207 14.75 -1.87 14.53
CA PRO A 207 13.89 -2.99 14.14
C PRO A 207 12.46 -2.59 13.69
N ASN A 208 12.15 -1.30 13.58
CA ASN A 208 10.80 -0.77 13.30
C ASN A 208 10.61 -0.37 11.83
N ASP A 209 11.39 -0.92 10.91
CA ASP A 209 11.34 -0.66 9.47
C ASP A 209 10.10 -1.28 8.78
N ASN A 210 9.31 -2.06 9.52
CA ASN A 210 7.98 -2.53 9.15
C ASN A 210 6.83 -1.62 9.63
N ILE A 211 7.13 -0.57 10.39
CA ILE A 211 6.17 0.42 10.87
C ILE A 211 6.36 1.70 10.07
N SER A 212 5.27 2.24 9.53
CA SER A 212 5.32 3.52 8.85
C SER A 212 4.53 4.61 9.56
N ASN A 213 5.07 5.82 9.48
CA ASN A 213 4.46 7.02 10.03
C ASN A 213 4.23 8.04 8.93
N ILE A 214 3.32 8.97 9.17
CA ILE A 214 3.11 10.12 8.31
C ILE A 214 4.17 11.17 8.64
N TRP A 215 4.87 11.63 7.62
CA TRP A 215 5.82 12.71 7.64
C TRP A 215 5.29 13.86 6.79
N GLN A 216 5.77 15.06 7.10
CA GLN A 216 5.48 16.26 6.33
C GLN A 216 6.76 17.02 5.97
N ALA A 217 6.77 17.66 4.82
CA ALA A 217 7.77 18.64 4.43
C ALA A 217 7.09 19.78 3.65
N LYS A 218 7.71 20.96 3.61
CA LYS A 218 7.30 22.02 2.69
C LYS A 218 7.84 21.72 1.30
N ILE A 219 7.02 21.96 0.29
CA ILE A 219 7.40 21.86 -1.11
C ILE A 219 7.10 23.20 -1.79
N ASN A 220 8.02 23.66 -2.64
CA ASN A 220 7.84 24.91 -3.37
C ASN A 220 6.89 24.68 -4.56
N PRO A 221 5.70 25.32 -4.60
CA PRO A 221 4.73 25.11 -5.68
C PRO A 221 5.24 25.55 -7.06
N ALA A 222 6.21 26.46 -7.13
CA ALA A 222 6.74 26.93 -8.41
C ALA A 222 7.72 25.96 -9.06
N THR A 223 8.41 25.13 -8.27
CA THR A 223 9.52 24.28 -8.72
C THR A 223 9.34 22.80 -8.38
N ALA A 224 8.34 22.46 -7.58
CA ALA A 224 8.13 21.13 -7.00
C ALA A 224 9.33 20.60 -6.19
N GLN A 225 10.18 21.48 -5.67
CA GLN A 225 11.35 21.10 -4.88
C GLN A 225 11.05 21.19 -3.38
N LEU A 226 11.64 20.29 -2.59
CA LEU A 226 11.57 20.38 -1.13
C LEU A 226 12.16 21.70 -0.64
N ALA A 227 11.39 22.38 0.22
CA ALA A 227 11.71 23.68 0.81
C ALA A 227 11.94 23.60 2.33
N SER A 228 11.82 22.41 2.92
CA SER A 228 12.20 22.15 4.31
C SER A 228 12.62 20.69 4.48
N GLU A 229 13.37 20.43 5.54
CA GLU A 229 13.60 19.06 6.00
C GLU A 229 12.29 18.38 6.41
N PRO A 230 12.15 17.06 6.16
CA PRO A 230 11.01 16.29 6.65
C PRO A 230 10.91 16.26 8.17
N SER A 231 9.68 16.35 8.68
CA SER A 231 9.35 16.19 10.09
C SER A 231 8.22 15.17 10.27
N GLN A 232 8.30 14.36 11.31
CA GLN A 232 7.32 13.32 11.61
C GLN A 232 6.06 13.93 12.23
N LEU A 233 4.88 13.53 11.73
CA LEU A 233 3.58 14.03 12.19
C LEU A 233 2.89 13.07 13.16
N THR A 234 3.08 11.76 12.99
CA THR A 234 2.42 10.71 13.80
C THR A 234 3.42 9.85 14.56
N GLN A 235 2.96 9.17 15.61
CA GLN A 235 3.73 8.13 16.32
C GLN A 235 2.89 6.85 16.41
N LEU A 236 2.65 6.24 15.26
CA LEU A 236 1.90 5.00 15.10
C LEU A 236 2.76 3.80 15.47
N THR A 237 2.11 2.73 15.94
CA THR A 237 2.72 1.47 16.35
C THR A 237 2.07 0.31 15.61
N ASN A 238 2.86 -0.64 15.11
CA ASN A 238 2.40 -1.89 14.45
C ASN A 238 1.45 -1.68 13.25
N VAL A 239 1.61 -0.59 12.49
CA VAL A 239 0.77 -0.30 11.32
C VAL A 239 1.60 0.24 10.16
N ASN A 240 1.09 0.03 8.95
CA ASN A 240 1.53 0.68 7.72
C ASN A 240 0.46 1.64 7.23
N VAL A 241 0.84 2.86 6.89
CA VAL A 241 -0.04 3.86 6.29
C VAL A 241 -0.17 3.59 4.79
N ARG A 242 -1.39 3.72 4.25
CA ARG A 242 -1.67 3.77 2.81
C ARG A 242 -2.61 4.94 2.49
N SER A 243 -2.67 5.29 1.20
CA SER A 243 -3.73 6.13 0.60
C SER A 243 -4.04 7.40 1.41
N ILE A 244 -3.07 8.31 1.48
CA ILE A 244 -3.24 9.60 2.17
C ILE A 244 -4.07 10.53 1.28
N SER A 245 -5.11 11.11 1.85
CA SER A 245 -5.89 12.19 1.23
C SER A 245 -6.17 13.29 2.26
N ALA A 246 -6.48 14.49 1.79
CA ALA A 246 -6.85 15.60 2.65
C ALA A 246 -8.06 16.36 2.10
N SER A 247 -8.81 17.00 2.99
CA SER A 247 -9.89 17.94 2.62
C SER A 247 -9.29 19.21 2.00
N ASP A 248 -10.02 19.87 1.10
CA ASP A 248 -9.59 21.11 0.42
C ASP A 248 -9.08 22.21 1.35
N ASN A 249 -9.69 22.35 2.54
CA ASN A 249 -9.27 23.33 3.54
C ASN A 249 -8.01 22.92 4.34
N GLY A 250 -7.43 21.76 4.05
CA GLY A 250 -6.24 21.20 4.70
C GLY A 250 -6.40 20.81 6.17
N ARG A 251 -7.63 20.85 6.74
CA ARG A 251 -7.86 20.60 8.18
C ARG A 251 -8.12 19.16 8.52
N ARG A 252 -8.49 18.32 7.55
CA ARG A 252 -8.73 16.89 7.75
C ARG A 252 -7.84 16.10 6.81
N VAL A 253 -7.24 15.05 7.34
CA VAL A 253 -6.47 14.06 6.59
C VAL A 253 -7.12 12.71 6.84
N ALA A 254 -7.38 11.97 5.77
CA ALA A 254 -7.82 10.58 5.82
C ALA A 254 -6.70 9.70 5.28
N PHE A 255 -6.52 8.53 5.88
CA PHE A 255 -5.55 7.55 5.45
C PHE A 255 -6.02 6.16 5.88
N LEU A 256 -5.56 5.15 5.16
CA LEU A 256 -5.76 3.76 5.56
C LEU A 256 -4.59 3.34 6.44
N PHE A 257 -4.87 2.62 7.52
CA PHE A 257 -3.84 1.86 8.23
C PHE A 257 -4.04 0.38 7.91
N GLU A 258 -2.94 -0.29 7.58
CA GLU A 258 -2.88 -1.72 7.36
C GLU A 258 -2.06 -2.32 8.50
N SER A 259 -2.71 -3.13 9.34
CA SER A 259 -2.02 -4.03 10.26
C SER A 259 -2.01 -5.40 9.61
N ASN A 260 -0.86 -5.84 9.16
CA ASN A 260 -0.66 -7.25 8.85
C ASN A 260 -0.10 -7.90 10.11
N GLN A 261 -0.74 -8.99 10.53
CA GLN A 261 -0.21 -9.86 11.56
C GLN A 261 -0.02 -11.25 10.95
N ALA A 262 1.23 -11.70 10.90
CA ALA A 262 1.53 -13.09 10.56
C ALA A 262 1.42 -13.95 11.82
N ASP A 263 0.68 -15.04 11.75
CA ASP A 263 0.57 -16.01 12.85
C ASP A 263 0.82 -17.42 12.33
N VAL A 264 1.32 -18.29 13.22
CA VAL A 264 1.48 -19.70 12.88
C VAL A 264 0.19 -20.44 13.14
N TYR A 265 -0.33 -21.12 12.11
CA TYR A 265 -1.46 -22.04 12.22
C TYR A 265 -0.97 -23.48 12.05
N VAL A 266 -1.58 -24.39 12.81
CA VAL A 266 -1.36 -25.83 12.70
C VAL A 266 -2.68 -26.52 12.43
N GLY A 267 -2.63 -27.59 11.64
CA GLY A 267 -3.80 -28.40 11.31
C GLY A 267 -3.39 -29.82 11.01
N ARG A 268 -4.36 -30.72 11.05
CA ARG A 268 -4.20 -32.14 10.78
C ARG A 268 -4.56 -32.45 9.33
N LEU A 269 -3.67 -33.11 8.61
CA LEU A 269 -4.01 -33.67 7.29
C LEU A 269 -4.93 -34.89 7.47
N SER A 270 -6.04 -34.91 6.73
CA SER A 270 -6.92 -36.08 6.63
C SER A 270 -6.18 -37.26 6.00
N ASP A 271 -6.75 -38.45 6.13
CA ASP A 271 -6.22 -39.64 5.45
C ASP A 271 -6.14 -39.39 3.93
N GLY A 272 -4.94 -39.61 3.37
CA GLY A 272 -4.62 -39.31 1.97
C GLY A 272 -4.21 -37.86 1.69
N GLY A 273 -4.10 -36.99 2.69
CA GLY A 273 -3.53 -35.64 2.57
C GLY A 273 -4.35 -34.65 1.74
N ARG A 274 -5.62 -34.95 1.48
CA ARG A 274 -6.48 -34.14 0.59
C ARG A 274 -7.19 -33.00 1.29
N GLN A 275 -7.25 -33.03 2.62
CA GLN A 275 -7.93 -32.01 3.40
C GLN A 275 -7.14 -31.67 4.66
N LEU A 276 -7.04 -30.38 4.97
CA LEU A 276 -6.58 -29.91 6.26
C LEU A 276 -7.78 -29.76 7.19
N THR A 277 -7.71 -30.40 8.34
CA THR A 277 -8.74 -30.47 9.38
C THR A 277 -8.17 -29.94 10.70
N GLU A 278 -9.02 -29.64 11.68
CA GLU A 278 -8.58 -29.18 13.02
C GLU A 278 -7.61 -27.98 12.97
N VAL A 279 -7.82 -27.07 12.01
CA VAL A 279 -6.96 -25.89 11.86
C VAL A 279 -7.17 -24.97 13.05
N ARG A 280 -6.07 -24.62 13.72
CA ARG A 280 -6.06 -23.66 14.83
C ARG A 280 -4.82 -22.79 14.81
N ARG A 281 -4.95 -21.59 15.36
CA ARG A 281 -3.83 -20.70 15.62
C ARG A 281 -2.96 -21.27 16.74
N LEU A 282 -1.66 -21.36 16.52
CA LEU A 282 -0.68 -21.82 17.51
C LEU A 282 -0.10 -20.66 18.32
N THR A 283 0.34 -19.60 17.64
CA THR A 283 0.93 -18.43 18.30
C THR A 283 -0.15 -17.42 18.69
N LEU A 284 -0.17 -16.98 19.94
CA LEU A 284 -1.28 -16.19 20.52
C LEU A 284 -0.83 -14.80 21.02
N ASP A 285 0.14 -14.18 20.36
CA ASP A 285 0.61 -12.84 20.68
C ASP A 285 0.23 -11.82 19.58
N ASP A 286 0.79 -10.62 19.64
CA ASP A 286 0.48 -9.51 18.73
C ASP A 286 1.67 -9.18 17.79
N ARG A 287 2.57 -10.14 17.58
CA ARG A 287 3.73 -9.99 16.69
C ARG A 287 3.62 -10.91 15.49
N ASP A 288 4.43 -10.59 14.49
CA ASP A 288 4.55 -11.44 13.31
C ASP A 288 5.37 -12.70 13.62
N ASP A 289 4.72 -13.85 13.44
CA ASP A 289 5.29 -15.18 13.56
C ASP A 289 5.28 -15.92 12.22
N TYR A 290 6.42 -16.49 11.85
CA TYR A 290 6.57 -17.19 10.57
C TYR A 290 7.08 -18.62 10.81
N PRO A 291 6.37 -19.66 10.35
CA PRO A 291 6.78 -21.04 10.60
C PRO A 291 8.08 -21.35 9.89
N ALA A 292 9.06 -21.84 10.64
CA ALA A 292 10.38 -22.24 10.14
C ALA A 292 10.47 -23.77 9.96
N GLY A 293 9.80 -24.54 10.83
CA GLY A 293 9.78 -26.00 10.73
C GLY A 293 9.22 -26.68 11.96
N TRP A 294 9.49 -27.98 12.07
CA TRP A 294 9.07 -28.82 13.20
C TRP A 294 10.29 -29.42 13.88
N LEU A 295 10.18 -29.70 15.18
CA LEU A 295 11.11 -30.63 15.81
C LEU A 295 10.98 -32.03 15.16
N PRO A 296 12.04 -32.86 15.15
CA PRO A 296 12.02 -34.17 14.52
C PRO A 296 10.92 -35.12 15.03
N ASP A 297 10.52 -34.96 16.29
CA ASP A 297 9.44 -35.73 16.93
C ASP A 297 8.03 -35.18 16.60
N SER A 298 7.94 -34.11 15.81
CA SER A 298 6.70 -33.41 15.45
C SER A 298 5.89 -32.87 16.64
N SER A 299 6.50 -32.76 17.83
CA SER A 299 5.79 -32.31 19.04
C SER A 299 5.73 -30.79 19.18
N GLN A 300 6.66 -30.07 18.54
CA GLN A 300 6.77 -28.62 18.62
C GLN A 300 7.10 -27.99 17.26
N VAL A 301 6.68 -26.75 17.10
CA VAL A 301 6.90 -25.94 15.90
C VAL A 301 7.98 -24.90 16.18
N LEU A 302 8.93 -24.75 15.26
CA LEU A 302 9.87 -23.63 15.22
C LEU A 302 9.29 -22.51 14.38
N PHE A 303 9.46 -21.29 14.85
CA PHE A 303 9.02 -20.11 14.12
C PHE A 303 9.86 -18.89 14.47
N ASP A 304 9.92 -17.95 13.53
CA ASP A 304 10.61 -16.68 13.73
C ASP A 304 9.62 -15.66 14.27
N SER A 305 9.97 -14.97 15.36
CA SER A 305 9.08 -14.02 16.02
C SER A 305 9.81 -12.75 16.46
N ALA A 306 9.10 -11.62 16.39
CA ALA A 306 9.55 -10.31 16.85
C ALA A 306 9.05 -9.96 18.28
N ARG A 307 8.83 -10.97 19.13
CA ARG A 307 8.42 -10.79 20.54
C ARG A 307 9.44 -10.03 21.41
N GLY A 308 10.71 -9.99 21.04
CA GLY A 308 11.78 -9.28 21.76
C GLY A 308 12.26 -8.01 21.05
N ALA A 309 13.35 -7.43 21.54
CA ALA A 309 14.00 -6.26 20.88
C ALA A 309 14.53 -6.58 19.47
N ASN A 310 14.81 -7.85 19.20
CA ASN A 310 15.27 -8.37 17.91
C ASN A 310 14.37 -9.54 17.51
N ARG A 311 14.28 -9.80 16.20
CA ARG A 311 13.66 -11.02 15.69
C ARG A 311 14.49 -12.24 16.06
N ASN A 312 13.85 -13.25 16.65
CA ASN A 312 14.50 -14.47 17.13
C ASN A 312 13.69 -15.71 16.76
N ILE A 313 14.33 -16.87 16.90
CA ILE A 313 13.70 -18.17 16.67
C ILE A 313 13.06 -18.62 17.99
N PHE A 314 11.81 -19.04 17.93
CA PHE A 314 11.05 -19.56 19.04
C PHE A 314 10.61 -20.99 18.74
N VAL A 315 10.33 -21.73 19.80
CA VAL A 315 9.71 -23.04 19.75
C VAL A 315 8.48 -23.07 20.65
N GLN A 316 7.41 -23.69 20.16
CA GLN A 316 6.17 -23.86 20.92
C GLN A 316 5.60 -25.26 20.70
N ALA A 317 5.26 -25.91 21.81
CA ALA A 317 4.54 -27.18 21.80
C ALA A 317 3.10 -27.00 21.35
N LEU A 318 2.54 -28.02 20.70
CA LEU A 318 1.19 -27.96 20.16
C LEU A 318 0.11 -27.72 21.23
N ASP A 319 0.29 -28.27 22.42
CA ASP A 319 -0.64 -28.19 23.56
C ASP A 319 -0.30 -27.06 24.54
N SER A 320 0.71 -26.23 24.23
CA SER A 320 1.13 -25.10 25.04
C SER A 320 0.71 -23.77 24.40
N THR A 321 0.41 -22.78 25.24
CA THR A 321 0.25 -21.37 24.84
C THR A 321 1.53 -20.56 24.97
N GLU A 322 2.57 -21.14 25.59
CA GLU A 322 3.85 -20.48 25.83
C GLU A 322 4.88 -20.89 24.79
N ALA A 323 5.60 -19.90 24.26
CA ALA A 323 6.71 -20.06 23.35
C ALA A 323 8.04 -19.73 24.03
N VAL A 324 9.08 -20.49 23.71
CA VAL A 324 10.42 -20.32 24.29
C VAL A 324 11.39 -19.89 23.20
N ALA A 325 12.16 -18.84 23.45
CA ALA A 325 13.22 -18.39 22.54
C ALA A 325 14.38 -19.40 22.51
N ILE A 326 14.82 -19.79 21.32
CA ILE A 326 16.00 -20.63 21.10
C ILE A 326 17.20 -19.74 20.80
N GLY A 327 18.17 -19.75 21.72
CA GLY A 327 19.43 -19.01 21.60
C GLY A 327 19.38 -17.60 22.18
N ASN A 328 20.34 -17.30 23.08
CA ASN A 328 20.61 -15.95 23.57
C ASN A 328 21.72 -15.33 22.71
N SER A 329 21.40 -14.93 21.48
CA SER A 329 22.36 -14.19 20.65
C SER A 329 22.17 -12.69 20.85
N THR A 330 23.27 -11.99 21.08
CA THR A 330 23.31 -10.51 21.17
C THR A 330 23.26 -9.85 19.80
N VAL A 331 23.29 -10.64 18.72
CA VAL A 331 23.25 -10.13 17.34
C VAL A 331 21.79 -10.00 16.88
N PRO A 332 21.40 -8.92 16.18
CA PRO A 332 20.03 -8.74 15.71
C PRO A 332 19.62 -9.75 14.64
N ASN A 333 18.32 -10.04 14.58
CA ASN A 333 17.61 -10.66 13.45
C ASN A 333 18.08 -12.05 13.05
N HIS A 334 17.52 -13.07 13.70
CA HIS A 334 17.60 -14.47 13.27
C HIS A 334 16.30 -14.91 12.58
N GLY A 335 16.42 -15.78 11.57
CA GLY A 335 15.24 -16.41 10.98
C GLY A 335 15.53 -17.56 10.02
N ASN A 336 14.47 -18.12 9.45
CA ASN A 336 14.49 -19.25 8.52
C ASN A 336 15.27 -20.45 9.07
N ALA A 337 14.98 -20.81 10.32
CA ALA A 337 15.68 -21.89 11.00
C ALA A 337 15.31 -23.27 10.44
N GLY A 338 16.30 -24.13 10.24
CA GLY A 338 16.12 -25.52 9.86
C GLY A 338 16.94 -26.45 10.76
N LEU A 339 16.29 -27.48 11.31
CA LEU A 339 16.97 -28.48 12.12
C LEU A 339 17.52 -29.62 11.29
N SER A 340 18.63 -30.20 11.76
CA SER A 340 19.09 -31.50 11.26
C SER A 340 18.08 -32.60 11.57
N PRO A 341 18.05 -33.70 10.81
CA PRO A 341 17.11 -34.80 11.05
C PRO A 341 17.19 -35.42 12.45
N ASP A 342 18.37 -35.35 13.09
CA ASP A 342 18.59 -35.80 14.47
C ASP A 342 18.32 -34.72 15.53
N GLY A 343 17.92 -33.51 15.12
CA GLY A 343 17.62 -32.37 15.98
C GLY A 343 18.83 -31.75 16.69
N LYS A 344 20.06 -32.21 16.39
CA LYS A 344 21.26 -31.77 17.12
C LYS A 344 21.88 -30.49 16.60
N LEU A 345 21.52 -30.06 15.41
CA LEU A 345 22.07 -28.87 14.75
C LEU A 345 20.94 -28.01 14.22
N MET A 346 21.13 -26.69 14.26
CA MET A 346 20.19 -25.73 13.73
C MET A 346 20.92 -24.79 12.77
N LEU A 347 20.54 -24.83 11.51
CA LEU A 347 20.94 -23.79 10.56
C LEU A 347 19.97 -22.63 10.67
N TYR A 348 20.47 -21.40 10.69
CA TYR A 348 19.63 -20.20 10.67
C TYR A 348 20.33 -19.06 9.93
N TRP A 349 19.53 -18.13 9.43
CA TRP A 349 20.02 -16.89 8.85
C TRP A 349 20.14 -15.82 9.92
N GLU A 350 21.23 -15.06 9.87
CA GLU A 350 21.49 -13.90 10.70
C GLU A 350 21.60 -12.67 9.81
N ASN A 351 20.89 -11.59 10.16
CA ASN A 351 20.74 -10.37 9.38
C ASN A 351 20.26 -10.57 7.92
N GLY A 352 19.77 -11.76 7.59
CA GLY A 352 19.27 -12.12 6.26
C GLY A 352 20.35 -12.37 5.19
N ASP A 353 21.63 -12.30 5.54
CA ASP A 353 22.75 -12.43 4.59
C ASP A 353 23.82 -13.44 5.03
N ARG A 354 23.82 -13.87 6.30
CA ARG A 354 24.78 -14.82 6.85
C ARG A 354 24.10 -16.11 7.32
N LEU A 355 24.48 -17.25 6.75
CA LEU A 355 24.05 -18.57 7.22
C LEU A 355 24.94 -19.03 8.38
N VAL A 356 24.33 -19.41 9.50
CA VAL A 356 24.97 -19.88 10.74
C VAL A 356 24.49 -21.30 11.06
N ARG A 357 25.31 -22.06 11.80
CA ARG A 357 25.09 -23.46 12.17
C ARG A 357 25.10 -23.66 13.68
#